data_AF-A0A0K1D9B7-F1
#
_entry.id   AF-A0A0K1D9B7-F1
#
_cell.length_a   1.000
_cell.length_b   1.000
_cell.length_c   1.000
_cell.angle_alpha   90.00
_cell.angle_beta   90.00
_cell.angle_gamma   90.00
#
_symmetry.space_group_name_H-M   'P 1'
#
loop_
_entity.id
_entity.type
_entity.pdbx_description
1 polymer ?
#
loop_
_entity_poly.entity_id
_entity_poly.type
_entity_poly.pdbx_seq_one_letter_code
_entity_poly.pdbx_strand_id
1 'polypeptide(L)'
;MLQTLYISLFFGCTFLLLDTNAYTYIQPLNTESGFCEGPGFKVAVGEEGYSTDESCEKILCHHGSREVFGCGKVIPPSDPQCHMVRESGHHPDCCLQVRCA
;
A
#
# COMPACT_ATOMS: atom_id res chain seq x y z
N MET A 1 -4.52 -36.98 -20.18
CA MET A 1 -4.70 -37.08 -18.71
C MET A 1 -3.49 -36.55 -17.93
N LEU A 2 -2.27 -36.99 -18.25
CA LEU A 2 -1.06 -36.49 -17.55
C LEU A 2 -0.76 -35.00 -17.82
N GLN A 3 -0.90 -34.56 -19.08
CA GLN A 3 -0.64 -33.18 -19.50
C GLN A 3 -1.62 -32.16 -18.88
N THR A 4 -2.89 -32.53 -18.75
CA THR A 4 -3.92 -31.74 -18.05
C THR A 4 -3.62 -31.59 -16.55
N LEU A 5 -2.96 -32.58 -15.94
CA LEU A 5 -2.57 -32.58 -14.53
C LEU A 5 -1.39 -31.62 -14.29
N TYR A 6 -0.42 -31.58 -15.20
CA TYR A 6 0.69 -30.61 -15.15
C TYR A 6 0.22 -29.17 -15.32
N ILE A 7 -0.70 -28.91 -16.24
CA ILE A 7 -1.24 -27.56 -16.47
C ILE A 7 -2.01 -27.07 -15.25
N SER A 8 -2.82 -27.93 -14.62
CA SER A 8 -3.57 -27.57 -13.40
C SER A 8 -2.66 -27.40 -12.18
N LEU A 9 -1.59 -28.19 -12.05
CA LEU A 9 -0.58 -28.02 -11.00
C LEU A 9 0.22 -26.73 -11.18
N PHE A 10 0.58 -26.41 -12.43
CA PHE A 10 1.30 -25.18 -12.77
C PHE A 10 0.45 -23.94 -12.49
N PHE A 11 -0.81 -23.92 -12.95
CA PHE A 11 -1.75 -22.83 -12.65
C PHE A 11 -1.98 -22.66 -11.14
N GLY A 12 -2.16 -23.76 -10.40
CA GLY A 12 -2.30 -23.75 -8.94
C GLY A 12 -1.08 -23.16 -8.22
N CYS A 13 0.14 -23.50 -8.65
CA CYS A 13 1.37 -22.95 -8.09
C CYS A 13 1.56 -21.45 -8.41
N THR A 14 1.20 -20.99 -9.61
CA THR A 14 1.30 -19.56 -9.95
C THR A 14 0.34 -18.67 -9.16
N PHE A 15 -0.85 -19.17 -8.80
CA PHE A 15 -1.81 -18.40 -7.99
C PHE A 15 -1.38 -18.23 -6.53
N LEU A 16 -0.51 -19.10 -6.01
CA LEU A 16 0.02 -19.01 -4.63
C LEU A 16 1.16 -17.98 -4.48
N LEU A 17 1.61 -17.34 -5.58
CA LEU A 17 2.74 -16.40 -5.56
C LEU A 17 2.33 -14.92 -5.67
N LEU A 18 1.03 -14.63 -5.82
CA LEU A 18 0.51 -13.25 -5.89
C LEU A 18 0.13 -12.76 -4.50
N ASP A 19 1.14 -12.48 -3.67
CA ASP A 19 0.95 -11.93 -2.32
C ASP A 19 1.32 -10.42 -2.28
N THR A 20 0.69 -9.60 -3.15
CA THR A 20 0.88 -8.14 -3.12
C THR A 20 -0.07 -7.54 -2.09
N ASN A 21 0.41 -7.30 -0.87
CA ASN A 21 -0.44 -6.76 0.19
C ASN A 21 -0.31 -5.24 0.35
N ALA A 22 -0.07 -4.50 -0.74
CA ALA A 22 -0.34 -3.06 -0.75
C ALA A 22 -1.86 -2.91 -0.90
N TYR A 23 -2.48 -2.07 -0.08
CA TYR A 23 -3.90 -1.79 -0.22
C TYR A 23 -4.11 -0.44 -0.90
N THR A 24 -5.12 -0.41 -1.76
CA THR A 24 -5.71 0.82 -2.25
C THR A 24 -7.21 0.76 -2.03
N TYR A 25 -7.79 1.89 -1.63
CA TYR A 25 -9.25 2.01 -1.55
C TYR A 25 -9.69 3.41 -1.94
N ILE A 26 -10.91 3.48 -2.49
CA ILE A 26 -11.60 4.74 -2.76
C ILE A 26 -12.71 4.88 -1.74
N GLN A 27 -12.77 6.03 -1.09
CA GLN A 27 -13.81 6.35 -0.13
C GLN A 27 -14.57 7.61 -0.56
N PRO A 28 -15.90 7.55 -0.69
CA PRO A 28 -16.72 8.75 -0.88
C PRO A 28 -16.57 9.72 0.30
N LEU A 29 -16.43 11.02 0.02
CA LEU A 29 -16.38 12.09 1.01
C LEU A 29 -17.10 13.34 0.50
N ASN A 30 -17.67 14.14 1.41
CA ASN A 30 -18.12 15.48 1.07
C ASN A 30 -16.88 16.37 0.88
N THR A 31 -16.74 16.95 -0.31
CA THR A 31 -15.65 17.88 -0.67
C THR A 31 -16.16 19.26 -1.10
N GLU A 32 -17.39 19.64 -0.72
CA GLU A 32 -17.99 20.95 -1.03
C GLU A 32 -17.17 22.12 -0.46
N SER A 33 -16.39 21.85 0.59
CA SER A 33 -15.42 22.80 1.16
C SER A 33 -14.17 23.02 0.30
N GLY A 34 -13.97 22.21 -0.74
CA GLY A 34 -12.76 22.18 -1.56
C GLY A 34 -11.65 21.27 -1.00
N PHE A 35 -11.94 20.48 0.04
CA PHE A 35 -10.97 19.60 0.69
C PHE A 35 -11.52 18.19 0.95
N CYS A 36 -10.63 17.20 0.96
CA CYS A 36 -10.81 15.94 1.64
C CYS A 36 -10.22 16.06 3.05
N GLU A 37 -11.05 15.86 4.07
CA GLU A 37 -10.62 16.01 5.46
C GLU A 37 -11.10 14.85 6.32
N GLY A 38 -10.30 14.52 7.33
CA GLY A 38 -10.60 13.49 8.30
C GLY A 38 -9.53 13.48 9.41
N PRO A 39 -9.53 12.47 10.28
CA PRO A 39 -8.58 12.41 11.39
C PRO A 39 -7.14 12.40 10.89
N GLY A 40 -6.39 13.46 11.20
CA GLY A 40 -4.96 13.53 10.91
C GLY A 40 -4.59 13.87 9.46
N PHE A 41 -5.54 14.31 8.62
CA PHE A 41 -5.22 14.80 7.28
C PHE A 41 -6.23 15.87 6.79
N LYS A 42 -5.73 16.76 5.94
CA LYS A 42 -6.55 17.69 5.15
C LYS A 42 -5.83 17.95 3.83
N VAL A 43 -6.48 17.62 2.72
CA VAL A 43 -5.89 17.69 1.37
C VAL A 43 -6.86 18.43 0.46
N ALA A 44 -6.36 19.39 -0.33
CA ALA A 44 -7.21 20.12 -1.27
C ALA A 44 -7.64 19.20 -2.43
N VAL A 45 -8.84 19.42 -2.97
CA VAL A 45 -9.31 18.69 -4.15
C VAL A 45 -8.35 18.92 -5.33
N GLY A 46 -7.90 17.83 -5.96
CA GLY A 46 -6.92 17.83 -7.04
C GLY A 46 -5.47 17.64 -6.58
N GLU A 47 -5.21 17.71 -5.28
CA GLU A 47 -3.87 17.57 -4.70
C GLU A 47 -3.65 16.18 -4.07
N GLU A 48 -2.37 15.90 -3.81
CA GLU A 48 -1.95 14.77 -2.99
C GLU A 48 -1.53 15.23 -1.59
N GLY A 49 -1.66 14.32 -0.62
CA GLY A 49 -1.18 14.54 0.73
C GLY A 49 -0.98 13.22 1.46
N TYR A 50 -0.70 13.31 2.76
CA TYR A 50 -0.33 12.16 3.58
C TYR A 50 -1.14 12.14 4.86
N SER A 51 -1.43 10.93 5.33
CA SER A 51 -2.00 10.72 6.66
C SER A 51 -0.90 10.83 7.73
N THR A 52 -1.26 10.57 8.99
CA THR A 52 -0.28 10.48 10.08
C THR A 52 0.77 9.40 9.81
N ASP A 53 1.99 9.58 10.32
CA ASP A 53 3.07 8.59 10.22
C ASP A 53 2.67 7.19 10.74
N GLU A 54 1.73 7.14 11.69
CA GLU A 54 1.16 5.89 12.24
C GLU A 54 0.38 5.08 11.19
N SER A 55 -0.45 5.78 10.40
CA SER A 55 -1.25 5.16 9.35
C SER A 55 -0.46 5.01 8.05
N CYS A 56 0.52 5.88 7.81
CA CYS A 56 1.47 5.81 6.71
C CYS A 56 0.79 5.65 5.34
N GLU A 57 -0.23 6.46 5.09
CA GLU A 57 -1.00 6.45 3.86
C GLU A 57 -0.70 7.67 3.01
N LYS A 58 -0.64 7.47 1.70
CA LYS A 58 -0.75 8.55 0.72
C LYS A 58 -2.22 8.71 0.33
N ILE A 59 -2.66 9.96 0.19
CA ILE A 59 -4.04 10.33 -0.12
C ILE A 59 -4.04 11.17 -1.40
N LEU A 60 -4.84 10.78 -2.39
CA LEU A 60 -5.22 11.62 -3.52
C LEU A 60 -6.64 12.11 -3.29
N CYS A 61 -6.83 13.43 -3.28
CA CYS A 61 -8.15 14.01 -3.08
C CYS A 61 -8.81 14.32 -4.43
N HIS A 62 -9.99 13.74 -4.64
CA HIS A 62 -10.81 13.97 -5.82
C HIS A 62 -12.10 14.68 -5.44
N HIS A 63 -12.83 15.18 -6.43
CA HIS A 63 -14.16 15.72 -6.18
C HIS A 63 -15.10 14.59 -5.73
N GLY A 64 -15.66 14.71 -4.51
CA GLY A 64 -16.60 13.76 -3.92
C GLY A 64 -15.98 12.46 -3.38
N SER A 65 -14.66 12.31 -3.40
CA SER A 65 -14.00 11.10 -2.90
C SER A 65 -12.51 11.31 -2.60
N ARG A 66 -11.92 10.38 -1.86
CA ARG A 66 -10.47 10.23 -1.75
C ARG A 66 -10.05 8.84 -2.21
N GLU A 67 -8.88 8.75 -2.81
CA GLU A 67 -8.16 7.51 -3.06
C GLU A 67 -6.99 7.41 -2.08
N VAL A 68 -6.81 6.25 -1.47
CA VAL A 68 -5.82 6.04 -0.41
C VAL A 68 -4.89 4.89 -0.80
N PHE A 69 -3.60 5.05 -0.54
CA PHE A 69 -2.54 4.09 -0.82
C PHE A 69 -1.80 3.77 0.48
N GLY A 70 -1.83 2.50 0.87
CA GLY A 70 -1.13 2.00 2.05
C GLY A 70 0.17 1.27 1.73
N CYS A 71 0.93 0.96 2.78
CA CYS A 71 2.14 0.14 2.66
C CYS A 71 1.84 -1.31 2.28
N GLY A 72 2.74 -1.92 1.51
CA GLY A 72 2.73 -3.36 1.24
C GLY A 72 3.28 -4.20 2.39
N LYS A 73 2.95 -5.50 2.42
CA LYS A 73 3.72 -6.47 3.22
C LYS A 73 5.11 -6.62 2.62
N VAL A 74 6.10 -6.66 3.51
CA VAL A 74 7.48 -6.96 3.15
C VAL A 74 7.87 -8.28 3.81
N ILE A 75 8.46 -9.18 3.03
CA ILE A 75 8.88 -10.50 3.50
C ILE A 75 10.19 -10.33 4.29
N PRO A 76 10.31 -10.90 5.49
CA PRO A 76 11.57 -10.87 6.24
C PRO A 76 12.72 -11.45 5.41
N PRO A 77 13.88 -10.78 5.34
CA PRO A 77 14.99 -11.29 4.57
C PRO A 77 15.54 -12.58 5.19
N SER A 78 15.94 -13.52 4.34
CA SER A 78 16.65 -14.74 4.77
C SER A 78 18.15 -14.52 4.96
N ASP A 79 18.69 -13.46 4.36
CA ASP A 79 20.09 -13.08 4.47
C ASP A 79 20.36 -12.41 5.83
N PRO A 80 21.30 -12.91 6.65
CA PRO A 80 21.64 -12.32 7.94
C PRO A 80 22.27 -10.92 7.86
N GLN A 81 22.74 -10.47 6.69
CA GLN A 81 23.23 -9.10 6.47
C GLN A 81 22.10 -8.10 6.24
N CYS A 82 20.87 -8.59 6.05
CA CYS A 82 19.70 -7.78 5.81
C CYS A 82 18.80 -7.72 7.04
N HIS A 83 18.20 -6.55 7.27
CA HIS A 83 17.27 -6.31 8.36
C HIS A 83 16.12 -5.43 7.90
N MET A 84 14.98 -5.57 8.58
CA MET A 84 13.80 -4.75 8.35
C MET A 84 13.97 -3.42 9.07
N VAL A 85 13.76 -2.31 8.36
CA VAL A 85 13.80 -0.96 8.91
C VAL A 85 12.48 -0.25 8.65
N ARG A 86 12.06 0.57 9.61
CA ARG A 86 10.94 1.50 9.45
C ARG A 86 11.47 2.89 9.72
N GLU A 87 11.43 3.75 8.72
CA GLU A 87 11.90 5.13 8.87
C GLU A 87 10.76 6.05 9.31
N SER A 88 11.12 7.23 9.78
CA SER A 88 10.17 8.30 10.07
C SER A 88 9.85 9.08 8.79
N GLY A 89 8.67 9.67 8.71
CA GLY A 89 8.24 10.50 7.58
C GLY A 89 6.90 10.04 7.03
N HIS A 90 6.61 10.44 5.80
CA HIS A 90 5.36 10.12 5.14
C HIS A 90 5.52 8.97 4.17
N HIS A 91 4.40 8.41 3.71
CA HIS A 91 4.43 7.35 2.70
C HIS A 91 5.25 7.80 1.48
N PRO A 92 6.17 6.97 0.94
CA PRO A 92 6.45 5.57 1.29
C PRO A 92 7.57 5.37 2.34
N ASP A 93 8.14 6.43 2.90
CA ASP A 93 9.31 6.36 3.80
C ASP A 93 8.97 5.70 5.14
N CYS A 94 7.77 5.96 5.66
CA CYS A 94 7.28 5.30 6.88
C CYS A 94 6.87 3.82 6.69
N CYS A 95 6.98 3.28 5.47
CA CYS A 95 6.75 1.87 5.23
C CYS A 95 7.94 1.03 5.68
N LEU A 96 7.67 -0.24 5.98
CA LEU A 96 8.72 -1.20 6.31
C LEU A 96 9.55 -1.48 5.05
N GLN A 97 10.88 -1.45 5.15
CA GLN A 97 11.82 -1.68 4.04
C GLN A 97 12.89 -2.68 4.47
N VAL A 98 13.49 -3.40 3.52
CA VAL A 98 14.68 -4.24 3.78
C VAL A 98 15.92 -3.41 3.49
N ARG A 99 16.85 -3.37 4.44
CA ARG A 99 18.20 -2.83 4.23
C ARG A 99 19.24 -3.89 4.50
N CYS A 100 20.24 -3.96 3.63
CA CYS A 100 21.37 -4.86 3.75
C CYS A 100 22.64 -4.04 3.97
N ALA A 101 23.52 -4.54 4.85
CA ALA A 101 24.79 -3.91 5.20
C ALA A 101 25.87 -4.15 4.14
#